data_AF-A0A955ABZ3-F1
#
_entry.id   AF-A0A955ABZ3-F1
#
_cell.length_a   1.000
_cell.length_b   1.000
_cell.length_c   1.000
_cell.angle_alpha   90.00
_cell.angle_beta   90.00
_cell.angle_gamma   90.00
#
_symmetry.space_group_name_H-M   'P 1'
#
loop_
_entity.id
_entity.type
_entity.pdbx_description
1 polymer ?
#
loop_
_entity_poly.entity_id
_entity_poly.type
_entity_poly.pdbx_seq_one_letter_code
_entity_poly.pdbx_strand_id
1 'polypeptide(L)'
;MGVDLDADDMVCDLVAWERMVQRLGRVNRRGNGSATVRVVIEWVTPTQKQATALAKEASGRNQSESGEARKYAAAVKDAQKDPNHKINVFRAPLRCLPTEGDTHDASPGAIRKLKLRADEDEQLQAIMAAATSEPPLRPALTRPVVDAWSMTSLEKHTGRPMVAPWLRGWVDDKPQATVIWRRYLPVGENTSATEKKRKADATEFFEHAPPHLSETLETESWRVFDWLTKRAKAILKKLDNKPPADDDTDQATMLRRSSVIAVVVGHALGVERFVTLEELAFEGDDKKAVKRRKDDLQRRLNNSTLVVDARFTGLSKDGLLDHNTKFENLSTGDDADWEVTGFRVRRSNDGLPSQDAWWRTSLKFVSRTTDEGEPQEWLLVEKRRTMPTAEDARAIARTSQPLQTHQQWAEQEAERLAAEHQLPPEYARMLKVAARLHDEGKRSERWQNAFSAPRDSRPYAKTKGPVKTRLLDGYRHEFGSLPVMLDDSEFQSLSADLQDLALHLVASHHGFARPVIRTSGCEDAPPSALEHRARDVALRFARLQRRWGPWGLAWWESLLRAADQRASRLLDESIVNQEAGD
;
A
#
# COMPACT_ATOMS: atom_id res chain seq x y z
N MET A 1 -10.69 -6.87 -7.02
CA MET A 1 -11.21 -8.26 -7.15
C MET A 1 -10.59 -9.08 -6.04
N GLY A 2 -11.28 -9.79 -5.16
CA GLY A 2 -12.70 -9.91 -4.83
C GLY A 2 -12.69 -10.48 -3.42
N VAL A 3 -12.93 -9.62 -2.43
CA VAL A 3 -13.07 -10.06 -1.03
C VAL A 3 -14.37 -10.86 -0.93
N ASP A 4 -14.31 -12.04 -0.34
CA ASP A 4 -15.49 -12.83 0.01
C ASP A 4 -16.21 -12.11 1.16
N LEU A 5 -17.21 -11.30 0.80
CA LEU A 5 -17.99 -10.49 1.73
C LEU A 5 -19.44 -10.99 1.72
N ASP A 6 -19.98 -11.17 2.91
CA ASP A 6 -21.38 -11.47 3.17
C ASP A 6 -21.91 -10.45 4.18
N ALA A 7 -22.65 -9.46 3.70
CA ALA A 7 -23.19 -8.37 4.51
C ALA A 7 -24.65 -8.60 4.85
N ASP A 8 -25.08 -8.25 6.06
CA ASP A 8 -26.49 -8.37 6.48
C ASP A 8 -27.40 -7.35 5.77
N ASP A 9 -26.90 -6.14 5.54
CA ASP A 9 -27.61 -5.04 4.85
C ASP A 9 -26.65 -4.23 3.97
N MET A 10 -27.19 -3.43 3.05
CA MET A 10 -26.36 -2.54 2.21
C MET A 10 -27.03 -1.19 1.93
N VAL A 11 -26.24 -0.12 2.01
CA VAL A 11 -26.57 1.20 1.43
C VAL A 11 -25.56 1.48 0.32
N CYS A 12 -26.02 1.82 -0.88
CA CYS A 12 -25.12 2.08 -2.01
C CYS A 12 -25.70 3.08 -3.02
N ASP A 13 -24.85 3.65 -3.85
CA ASP A 13 -25.25 4.46 -5.01
C ASP A 13 -25.79 3.58 -6.15
N LEU A 14 -26.64 4.16 -7.01
CA LEU A 14 -27.09 3.48 -8.23
C LEU A 14 -26.00 3.49 -9.31
N VAL A 15 -25.59 2.30 -9.74
CA VAL A 15 -24.57 2.10 -10.79
C VAL A 15 -25.12 1.26 -11.94
N ALA A 16 -24.31 1.06 -12.99
CA ALA A 16 -24.65 0.18 -14.11
C ALA A 16 -25.02 -1.23 -13.63
N TRP A 17 -25.90 -1.90 -14.37
CA TRP A 17 -26.60 -3.11 -13.96
C TRP A 17 -25.65 -4.24 -13.52
N GLU A 18 -24.58 -4.51 -14.26
CA GLU A 18 -23.61 -5.55 -13.94
C GLU A 18 -22.90 -5.29 -12.61
N ARG A 19 -22.68 -4.01 -12.26
CA ARG A 19 -22.10 -3.60 -10.98
C ARG A 19 -23.12 -3.69 -9.86
N MET A 20 -24.39 -3.38 -10.14
CA MET A 20 -25.48 -3.59 -9.17
C MET A 20 -25.61 -5.07 -8.83
N VAL A 21 -25.63 -5.98 -9.81
CA VAL A 21 -25.68 -7.43 -9.57
C VAL A 21 -24.53 -7.89 -8.67
N GLN A 22 -23.29 -7.41 -8.90
CA GLN A 22 -22.16 -7.75 -8.04
C GLN A 22 -22.32 -7.23 -6.60
N ARG A 23 -22.90 -6.05 -6.41
CA ARG A 23 -23.15 -5.47 -5.08
C ARG A 23 -24.24 -6.24 -4.34
N LEU A 24 -25.36 -6.52 -5.02
CA LEU A 24 -26.47 -7.31 -4.50
C LEU A 24 -26.00 -8.72 -4.09
N GLY A 25 -25.13 -9.35 -4.88
CA GLY A 25 -24.56 -10.67 -4.57
C GLY A 25 -23.59 -10.73 -3.38
N ARG A 26 -23.33 -9.60 -2.70
CA ARG A 26 -22.57 -9.50 -1.44
C ARG A 26 -23.48 -9.35 -0.22
N VAL A 27 -24.79 -9.27 -0.41
CA VAL A 27 -25.76 -9.06 0.68
C VAL A 27 -26.51 -10.37 0.92
N ASN A 28 -26.48 -10.84 2.17
CA ASN A 28 -27.12 -12.07 2.62
C ASN A 28 -26.91 -13.25 1.66
N ARG A 29 -25.67 -13.39 1.21
CA ARG A 29 -25.22 -14.41 0.27
C ARG A 29 -25.42 -15.82 0.82
N ARG A 30 -25.29 -15.99 2.15
CA ARG A 30 -25.53 -17.27 2.83
C ARG A 30 -27.01 -17.60 3.04
N GLY A 31 -27.91 -16.62 2.90
CA GLY A 31 -29.35 -16.82 3.10
C GLY A 31 -29.73 -17.07 4.56
N ASN A 32 -28.96 -16.55 5.52
CA ASN A 32 -29.14 -16.81 6.95
C ASN A 32 -30.20 -15.92 7.61
N GLY A 33 -30.76 -14.94 6.88
CA GLY A 33 -31.74 -14.01 7.43
C GLY A 33 -32.48 -13.20 6.36
N SER A 34 -33.12 -12.12 6.81
CA SER A 34 -33.67 -11.07 5.94
C SER A 34 -32.65 -9.96 5.77
N ALA A 35 -32.63 -9.31 4.61
CA ALA A 35 -31.68 -8.25 4.30
C ALA A 35 -32.31 -7.13 3.51
N THR A 36 -31.88 -5.90 3.78
CA THR A 36 -32.37 -4.71 3.10
C THR A 36 -31.25 -4.05 2.30
N VAL A 37 -31.55 -3.74 1.03
CA VAL A 37 -30.70 -2.92 0.18
C VAL A 37 -31.35 -1.57 -0.06
N ARG A 38 -30.70 -0.50 0.41
CA ARG A 38 -31.12 0.89 0.14
C ARG A 38 -30.24 1.49 -0.93
N VAL A 39 -30.82 1.77 -2.10
CA VAL A 39 -30.14 2.44 -3.20
C VAL A 39 -30.39 3.94 -3.11
N VAL A 40 -29.33 4.70 -2.87
CA VAL A 40 -29.35 6.16 -2.81
C VAL A 40 -29.16 6.72 -4.21
N ILE A 41 -30.07 7.61 -4.60
CA ILE A 41 -30.10 8.20 -5.95
C ILE A 41 -29.88 9.71 -5.83
N GLU A 42 -28.75 10.17 -6.37
CA GLU A 42 -28.51 11.59 -6.63
C GLU A 42 -28.86 11.90 -8.08
N TRP A 43 -30.00 12.57 -8.30
CA TRP A 43 -30.48 12.90 -9.65
C TRP A 43 -29.64 13.98 -10.32
N VAL A 44 -29.28 15.01 -9.55
CA VAL A 44 -28.54 16.18 -10.03
C VAL A 44 -27.61 16.62 -8.91
N THR A 45 -26.35 16.91 -9.22
CA THR A 45 -25.42 17.47 -8.24
C THR A 45 -25.70 18.95 -8.00
N PRO A 46 -26.00 19.37 -6.76
CA PRO A 46 -26.28 20.76 -6.46
C PRO A 46 -25.01 21.62 -6.63
N THR A 47 -25.19 22.83 -7.16
CA THR A 47 -24.15 23.87 -7.08
C THR A 47 -23.90 24.27 -5.63
N GLN A 48 -22.77 24.92 -5.33
CA GLN A 48 -22.45 25.35 -3.96
C GLN A 48 -23.55 26.22 -3.34
N LYS A 49 -24.14 27.14 -4.11
CA LYS A 49 -25.25 27.99 -3.63
C LYS A 49 -26.50 27.18 -3.31
N GLN A 50 -26.82 26.19 -4.15
CA GLN A 50 -27.96 25.30 -3.93
C GLN A 50 -27.73 24.41 -2.72
N ALA A 51 -26.53 23.82 -2.57
CA ALA A 51 -26.18 23.00 -1.41
C ALA A 51 -26.28 23.80 -0.10
N THR A 52 -25.78 25.04 -0.06
CA THR A 52 -25.94 25.93 1.10
C THR A 52 -27.41 26.22 1.42
N ALA A 53 -28.24 26.44 0.40
CA ALA A 53 -29.67 26.66 0.60
C ALA A 53 -30.40 25.41 1.12
N LEU A 54 -30.05 24.22 0.60
CA LEU A 54 -30.65 22.94 0.98
C LEU A 54 -30.29 22.51 2.41
N ALA A 55 -29.11 22.89 2.89
CA ALA A 55 -28.68 22.62 4.27
C ALA A 55 -29.47 23.38 5.34
N LYS A 56 -30.25 24.41 4.95
CA LYS A 56 -31.13 25.16 5.85
C LYS A 56 -32.57 24.64 5.77
N GLU A 57 -33.28 24.66 6.89
CA GLU A 57 -34.73 24.45 6.92
C GLU A 57 -35.46 25.50 6.06
N ALA A 58 -36.60 25.13 5.48
CA ALA A 58 -37.33 25.99 4.56
C ALA A 58 -37.73 27.34 5.17
N SER A 59 -38.04 27.37 6.47
CA SER A 59 -38.38 28.57 7.26
C SER A 59 -37.19 29.52 7.45
N GLY A 60 -35.96 29.01 7.44
CA GLY A 60 -34.73 29.76 7.70
C GLY A 60 -34.00 30.26 6.44
N ARG A 61 -34.56 30.03 5.25
CA ARG A 61 -33.97 30.46 3.97
C ARG A 61 -34.35 31.89 3.64
N ASN A 62 -33.38 32.70 3.22
CA ASN A 62 -33.68 34.01 2.62
C ASN A 62 -34.28 33.84 1.20
N GLN A 63 -34.71 34.92 0.57
CA GLN A 63 -35.36 34.88 -0.75
C GLN A 63 -34.48 34.27 -1.85
N SER A 64 -33.18 34.58 -1.83
CA SER A 64 -32.20 34.05 -2.78
C SER A 64 -31.99 32.55 -2.58
N GLU A 65 -31.79 32.12 -1.33
CA GLU A 65 -31.63 30.71 -0.95
C GLU A 65 -32.90 29.89 -1.29
N SER A 66 -34.08 30.45 -1.02
CA SER A 66 -35.35 29.84 -1.43
C SER A 66 -35.45 29.70 -2.95
N GLY A 67 -34.96 30.70 -3.70
CA GLY A 67 -34.87 30.65 -5.15
C GLY A 67 -33.95 29.54 -5.65
N GLU A 68 -32.75 29.41 -5.08
CA GLU A 68 -31.80 28.36 -5.44
C GLU A 68 -32.32 26.95 -5.10
N ALA A 69 -32.95 26.77 -3.94
CA ALA A 69 -33.59 25.51 -3.58
C ALA A 69 -34.72 25.13 -4.56
N ARG A 70 -35.52 26.09 -5.02
CA ARG A 70 -36.57 25.86 -6.04
C ARG A 70 -35.97 25.47 -7.39
N LYS A 71 -34.91 26.15 -7.84
CA LYS A 71 -34.22 25.81 -9.10
C LYS A 71 -33.67 24.39 -9.06
N TYR A 72 -33.05 24.00 -7.95
CA TYR A 72 -32.56 22.63 -7.77
C TYR A 72 -33.71 21.62 -7.80
N ALA A 73 -34.81 21.87 -7.08
CA ALA A 73 -35.98 20.99 -7.09
C ALA A 73 -36.61 20.85 -8.50
N ALA A 74 -36.62 21.92 -9.30
CA ALA A 74 -37.05 21.87 -10.69
C ALA A 74 -36.12 21.00 -11.54
N ALA A 75 -34.81 21.21 -11.45
CA ALA A 75 -33.81 20.40 -12.17
C ALA A 75 -33.91 18.91 -11.84
N VAL A 76 -34.14 18.57 -10.56
CA VAL A 76 -34.37 17.18 -10.13
C VAL A 76 -35.65 16.62 -10.75
N LYS A 77 -36.76 17.38 -10.77
CA LYS A 77 -38.01 16.96 -11.41
C LYS A 77 -37.85 16.74 -12.92
N ASP A 78 -37.07 17.59 -13.59
CA ASP A 78 -36.82 17.46 -15.03
C ASP A 78 -35.97 16.21 -15.31
N ALA A 79 -34.90 15.99 -14.53
CA ALA A 79 -34.08 14.77 -14.61
C ALA A 79 -34.88 13.50 -14.31
N GLN A 80 -35.84 13.55 -13.38
CA GLN A 80 -36.74 12.42 -13.08
C GLN A 80 -37.65 12.05 -14.25
N LYS A 81 -38.09 13.03 -15.04
CA LYS A 81 -38.99 12.82 -16.18
C LYS A 81 -38.27 12.36 -17.45
N ASP A 82 -36.99 12.68 -17.59
CA ASP A 82 -36.21 12.29 -18.77
C ASP A 82 -35.93 10.77 -18.76
N PRO A 83 -36.54 9.96 -19.65
CA PRO A 83 -36.35 8.51 -19.68
C PRO A 83 -34.91 8.12 -20.03
N ASN A 84 -34.17 8.98 -20.72
CA ASN A 84 -32.78 8.76 -21.11
C ASN A 84 -31.79 9.24 -20.04
N HIS A 85 -32.28 9.86 -18.96
CA HIS A 85 -31.43 10.22 -17.85
C HIS A 85 -30.77 8.97 -17.27
N LYS A 86 -29.45 9.04 -17.04
CA LYS A 86 -28.62 7.89 -16.61
C LYS A 86 -29.22 7.09 -15.45
N ILE A 87 -29.79 7.80 -14.47
CA ILE A 87 -30.47 7.18 -13.32
C ILE A 87 -31.70 6.37 -13.74
N ASN A 88 -32.53 6.87 -14.66
CA ASN A 88 -33.70 6.15 -15.15
C ASN A 88 -33.29 4.89 -15.92
N VAL A 89 -32.26 5.01 -16.76
CA VAL A 89 -31.67 3.88 -17.49
C VAL A 89 -31.16 2.80 -16.51
N PHE A 90 -30.35 3.17 -15.52
CA PHE A 90 -29.78 2.20 -14.56
C PHE A 90 -30.81 1.63 -13.58
N ARG A 91 -31.89 2.37 -13.31
CA ARG A 91 -32.98 1.91 -12.43
C ARG A 91 -33.93 0.96 -13.14
N ALA A 92 -34.02 1.01 -14.47
CA ALA A 92 -35.02 0.25 -15.22
C ALA A 92 -34.98 -1.28 -14.96
N PRO A 93 -33.81 -1.96 -14.95
CA PRO A 93 -33.78 -3.40 -14.64
C PRO A 93 -34.26 -3.73 -13.23
N LEU A 94 -33.99 -2.87 -12.23
CA LEU A 94 -34.45 -3.07 -10.85
C LEU A 94 -35.97 -3.07 -10.76
N ARG A 95 -36.65 -2.26 -11.60
CA ARG A 95 -38.12 -2.22 -11.66
C ARG A 95 -38.75 -3.45 -12.32
N CYS A 96 -37.95 -4.24 -13.03
CA CYS A 96 -38.39 -5.48 -13.67
C CYS A 96 -38.29 -6.70 -12.73
N LEU A 97 -37.69 -6.53 -11.55
CA LEU A 97 -37.63 -7.54 -10.50
C LEU A 97 -39.01 -7.71 -9.82
N PRO A 98 -39.30 -8.91 -9.26
CA PRO A 98 -40.54 -9.16 -8.52
C PRO A 98 -40.72 -8.14 -7.40
N THR A 99 -41.95 -7.71 -7.17
CA THR A 99 -42.29 -6.74 -6.13
C THR A 99 -42.80 -7.43 -4.87
N GLU A 100 -42.34 -6.97 -3.71
CA GLU A 100 -42.86 -7.32 -2.39
C GLU A 100 -43.23 -6.03 -1.65
N GLY A 101 -44.52 -5.66 -1.70
CA GLY A 101 -45.00 -4.37 -1.23
C GLY A 101 -44.34 -3.21 -1.97
N ASP A 102 -43.67 -2.32 -1.24
CA ASP A 102 -42.93 -1.18 -1.79
C ASP A 102 -41.46 -1.51 -2.16
N THR A 103 -41.07 -2.78 -2.08
CA THR A 103 -39.70 -3.23 -2.35
C THR A 103 -39.63 -4.18 -3.55
N HIS A 104 -38.42 -4.44 -4.04
CA HIS A 104 -38.16 -5.39 -5.12
C HIS A 104 -37.27 -6.53 -4.61
N ASP A 105 -37.62 -7.78 -4.93
CA ASP A 105 -36.81 -8.96 -4.64
C ASP A 105 -35.56 -8.98 -5.54
N ALA A 106 -34.43 -8.68 -4.93
CA ALA A 106 -33.12 -8.67 -5.56
C ALA A 106 -32.27 -9.91 -5.20
N SER A 107 -32.91 -10.99 -4.73
CA SER A 107 -32.24 -12.26 -4.45
C SER A 107 -31.52 -12.82 -5.69
N PRO A 108 -30.46 -13.63 -5.52
CA PRO A 108 -29.80 -14.29 -6.63
C PRO A 108 -30.78 -15.08 -7.53
N GLY A 109 -31.84 -15.66 -6.94
CA GLY A 109 -32.91 -16.34 -7.65
C GLY A 109 -33.73 -15.40 -8.54
N ALA A 110 -34.16 -14.26 -8.01
CA ALA A 110 -34.90 -13.25 -8.77
C ALA A 110 -34.06 -12.64 -9.90
N ILE A 111 -32.80 -12.30 -9.63
CA ILE A 111 -31.86 -11.80 -10.65
C ILE A 111 -31.64 -12.84 -11.75
N ARG A 112 -31.48 -14.12 -11.40
CA ARG A 112 -31.34 -15.20 -12.38
C ARG A 112 -32.60 -15.35 -13.24
N LYS A 113 -33.79 -15.30 -12.64
CA LYS A 113 -35.07 -15.34 -13.38
C LYS A 113 -35.21 -14.14 -14.32
N LEU A 114 -34.81 -12.94 -13.88
CA LEU A 114 -34.82 -11.75 -14.72
C LEU A 114 -33.91 -11.92 -15.94
N LYS A 115 -32.69 -12.43 -15.74
CA LYS A 115 -31.75 -12.73 -16.82
C LYS A 115 -32.35 -13.72 -17.83
N LEU A 116 -32.89 -14.85 -17.35
CA LEU A 116 -33.49 -15.86 -18.24
C LEU A 116 -34.66 -15.32 -19.05
N ARG A 117 -35.51 -14.47 -18.44
CA ARG A 117 -36.60 -13.79 -19.16
C ARG A 117 -36.07 -12.85 -20.24
N ALA A 118 -34.96 -12.17 -19.99
CA ALA A 118 -34.37 -11.24 -20.95
C ALA A 118 -33.74 -11.93 -22.17
N ASP A 119 -33.42 -13.22 -22.06
CA ASP A 119 -32.97 -14.03 -23.20
C ASP A 119 -34.13 -14.31 -24.19
N GLU A 120 -35.40 -14.14 -23.75
CA GLU A 120 -36.61 -14.43 -24.53
C GLU A 120 -37.47 -13.18 -24.85
N ASP A 121 -37.23 -12.05 -24.16
CA ASP A 121 -37.99 -10.81 -24.27
C ASP A 121 -37.10 -9.67 -24.80
N GLU A 122 -37.30 -9.28 -26.06
CA GLU A 122 -36.52 -8.23 -26.74
C GLU A 122 -36.59 -6.88 -26.00
N GLN A 123 -37.74 -6.53 -25.41
CA GLN A 123 -37.90 -5.26 -24.70
C GLN A 123 -37.07 -5.28 -23.41
N LEU A 124 -37.12 -6.39 -22.67
CA LEU A 124 -36.32 -6.56 -21.46
C LEU A 124 -34.82 -6.64 -21.79
N GLN A 125 -34.46 -7.28 -22.90
CA GLN A 125 -33.09 -7.32 -23.40
C GLN A 125 -32.56 -5.92 -23.68
N ALA A 126 -33.35 -5.06 -24.34
CA ALA A 126 -32.99 -3.66 -24.60
C ALA A 126 -32.81 -2.85 -23.30
N ILE A 127 -33.69 -3.06 -22.30
CA ILE A 127 -33.57 -2.43 -20.98
C ILE A 127 -32.26 -2.84 -20.31
N MET A 128 -31.93 -4.14 -20.32
CA MET A 128 -30.70 -4.65 -19.71
C MET A 128 -29.46 -4.17 -20.44
N ALA A 129 -29.48 -4.14 -21.78
CA ALA A 129 -28.37 -3.65 -22.60
C ALA A 129 -28.09 -2.17 -22.33
N ALA A 130 -29.12 -1.32 -22.31
CA ALA A 130 -28.97 0.11 -22.02
C ALA A 130 -28.44 0.39 -20.60
N ALA A 131 -28.79 -0.46 -19.64
CA ALA A 131 -28.36 -0.34 -18.25
C ALA A 131 -26.98 -0.96 -17.97
N THR A 132 -26.42 -1.73 -18.89
CA THR A 132 -25.13 -2.42 -18.74
C THR A 132 -24.03 -1.60 -19.40
N SER A 133 -22.89 -1.42 -18.72
CA SER A 133 -21.77 -0.71 -19.36
C SER A 133 -21.14 -1.55 -20.47
N GLU A 134 -20.70 -0.89 -21.55
CA GLU A 134 -19.99 -1.59 -22.63
C GLU A 134 -18.74 -2.30 -22.06
N PRO A 135 -18.49 -3.55 -22.44
CA PRO A 135 -17.30 -4.26 -22.00
C PRO A 135 -16.05 -3.46 -22.38
N PRO A 136 -15.20 -3.06 -21.42
CA PRO A 136 -14.05 -2.25 -21.74
C PRO A 136 -13.07 -3.08 -22.58
N LEU A 137 -12.39 -2.40 -23.51
CA LEU A 137 -11.36 -3.03 -24.33
C LEU A 137 -10.28 -3.58 -23.42
N ARG A 138 -9.98 -4.88 -23.52
CA ARG A 138 -8.88 -5.50 -22.79
C ARG A 138 -7.74 -5.78 -23.77
N PRO A 139 -6.51 -5.37 -23.45
CA PRO A 139 -5.36 -5.78 -24.24
C PRO A 139 -5.17 -7.31 -24.14
N ALA A 140 -4.61 -7.91 -25.19
CA ALA A 140 -4.27 -9.33 -25.15
C ALA A 140 -3.20 -9.60 -24.07
N LEU A 141 -3.41 -10.63 -23.26
CA LEU A 141 -2.39 -11.12 -22.33
C LEU A 141 -1.43 -12.03 -23.11
N THR A 142 -0.23 -11.54 -23.40
CA THR A 142 0.80 -12.28 -24.13
C THR A 142 1.91 -12.74 -23.20
N ARG A 143 2.62 -13.81 -23.58
CA ARG A 143 3.75 -14.32 -22.79
C ARG A 143 4.82 -13.25 -22.49
N PRO A 144 5.26 -12.41 -23.46
CA PRO A 144 6.21 -11.34 -23.19
C PRO A 144 5.74 -10.32 -22.14
N VAL A 145 4.44 -10.02 -22.09
CA VAL A 145 3.88 -9.11 -21.06
C VAL A 145 4.00 -9.72 -19.67
N VAL A 146 3.66 -11.00 -19.53
CA VAL A 146 3.78 -11.70 -18.23
C VAL A 146 5.25 -11.85 -17.83
N ASP A 147 6.15 -12.15 -18.78
CA ASP A 147 7.59 -12.20 -18.51
C ASP A 147 8.11 -10.81 -18.07
N ALA A 148 7.65 -9.72 -18.68
CA ALA A 148 8.00 -8.37 -18.26
C ALA A 148 7.55 -8.06 -16.82
N TRP A 149 6.35 -8.49 -16.42
CA TRP A 149 5.86 -8.37 -15.03
C TRP A 149 6.62 -9.28 -14.06
N SER A 150 7.10 -10.43 -14.51
CA SER A 150 7.83 -11.38 -13.65
C SER A 150 9.22 -10.88 -13.22
N MET A 151 9.80 -9.93 -13.94
CA MET A 151 11.15 -9.38 -13.68
C MET A 151 11.17 -8.38 -12.51
N THR A 152 10.65 -8.78 -11.36
CA THR A 152 10.37 -7.91 -10.21
C THR A 152 11.57 -7.16 -9.65
N SER A 153 12.81 -7.62 -9.86
CA SER A 153 14.01 -6.93 -9.38
C SER A 153 14.42 -5.74 -10.26
N LEU A 154 13.78 -5.56 -11.42
CA LEU A 154 13.96 -4.37 -12.26
C LEU A 154 12.99 -3.27 -11.82
N GLU A 155 13.51 -2.24 -11.15
CA GLU A 155 12.77 -1.05 -10.76
C GLU A 155 12.17 -0.32 -11.98
N LYS A 156 12.93 -0.24 -13.08
CA LYS A 156 12.50 0.34 -14.35
C LYS A 156 12.64 -0.68 -15.47
N HIS A 157 11.55 -0.93 -16.19
CA HIS A 157 11.52 -1.83 -17.34
C HIS A 157 10.61 -1.24 -18.42
N THR A 158 11.18 -0.77 -19.52
CA THR A 158 10.44 -0.06 -20.59
C THR A 158 9.35 -0.90 -21.24
N GLY A 159 9.54 -2.22 -21.33
CA GLY A 159 8.53 -3.15 -21.85
C GLY A 159 7.52 -3.65 -20.82
N ARG A 160 7.48 -3.08 -19.60
CA ARG A 160 6.54 -3.50 -18.54
C ARG A 160 5.33 -2.57 -18.55
N PRO A 161 4.20 -2.97 -19.16
CA PRO A 161 3.00 -2.12 -19.14
C PRO A 161 2.39 -2.08 -17.73
N MET A 162 1.53 -1.11 -17.49
CA MET A 162 0.71 -1.10 -16.28
C MET A 162 -0.22 -2.32 -16.26
N VAL A 163 -0.46 -2.91 -15.08
CA VAL A 163 -1.31 -4.11 -14.94
C VAL A 163 -2.81 -3.76 -15.05
N ALA A 164 -3.19 -2.53 -14.72
CA ALA A 164 -4.58 -2.09 -14.61
C ALA A 164 -5.46 -2.39 -15.85
N PRO A 165 -5.01 -2.16 -17.10
CA PRO A 165 -5.79 -2.47 -18.30
C PRO A 165 -6.17 -3.96 -18.45
N TRP A 166 -5.36 -4.89 -17.92
CA TRP A 166 -5.71 -6.32 -17.94
C TRP A 166 -6.70 -6.71 -16.85
N LEU A 167 -6.70 -5.99 -15.73
CA LEU A 167 -7.61 -6.24 -14.61
C LEU A 167 -8.99 -5.61 -14.83
N ARG A 168 -9.03 -4.38 -15.37
CA ARG A 168 -10.25 -3.56 -15.46
C ARG A 168 -10.65 -3.21 -16.89
N GLY A 169 -9.80 -3.47 -17.88
CA GLY A 169 -9.94 -2.94 -19.24
C GLY A 169 -9.44 -1.50 -19.35
N TRP A 170 -9.33 -1.00 -20.58
CA TRP A 170 -9.14 0.41 -20.88
C TRP A 170 -10.44 1.14 -20.55
N VAL A 171 -10.42 1.86 -19.43
CA VAL A 171 -11.53 2.67 -18.95
C VAL A 171 -11.08 4.13 -18.95
N ASP A 172 -11.96 5.03 -19.39
CA ASP A 172 -11.74 6.47 -19.29
C ASP A 172 -12.06 6.96 -17.87
N ASP A 173 -11.38 6.36 -16.90
CA ASP A 173 -11.49 6.77 -15.50
C ASP A 173 -10.70 8.06 -15.31
N LYS A 174 -11.34 9.06 -14.69
CA LYS A 174 -10.63 10.26 -14.24
C LYS A 174 -9.51 9.84 -13.28
N PRO A 175 -8.31 10.44 -13.36
CA PRO A 175 -7.21 10.10 -12.47
C PRO A 175 -7.65 10.28 -11.00
N GLN A 176 -7.30 9.31 -10.17
CA GLN A 176 -7.60 9.29 -8.74
C GLN A 176 -6.35 9.67 -7.94
N ALA A 177 -6.53 10.23 -6.77
CA ALA A 177 -5.49 10.43 -5.78
C ALA A 177 -5.94 9.77 -4.47
N THR A 178 -5.00 9.15 -3.78
CA THR A 178 -5.21 8.65 -2.42
C THR A 178 -4.69 9.69 -1.45
N VAL A 179 -5.48 10.06 -0.45
CA VAL A 179 -5.09 10.99 0.62
C VAL A 179 -5.09 10.24 1.95
N ILE A 180 -4.02 10.41 2.73
CA ILE A 180 -3.93 9.94 4.12
C ILE A 180 -3.47 11.09 5.01
N TRP A 181 -3.80 11.03 6.30
CA TRP A 181 -3.35 12.00 7.29
C TRP A 181 -2.41 11.34 8.29
N ARG A 182 -1.28 11.99 8.59
CA ARG A 182 -0.26 11.52 9.53
C ARG A 182 0.09 12.63 10.50
N ARG A 183 0.26 12.30 11.78
CA ARG A 183 0.75 13.24 12.78
C ARG A 183 2.23 13.56 12.54
N TYR A 184 3.00 12.57 12.11
CA TYR A 184 4.43 12.69 11.90
C TYR A 184 4.80 12.51 10.42
N LEU A 185 5.32 13.58 9.81
CA LEU A 185 5.94 13.52 8.48
C LEU A 185 7.47 13.40 8.61
N PRO A 186 8.15 12.66 7.71
CA PRO A 186 9.61 12.51 7.72
C PRO A 186 10.32 13.76 7.18
N VAL A 187 10.23 14.86 7.93
CA VAL A 187 10.82 16.15 7.57
C VAL A 187 11.81 16.53 8.67
N GLY A 188 13.10 16.33 8.39
CA GLY A 188 14.17 16.82 9.27
C GLY A 188 14.36 18.33 9.14
N GLU A 189 14.71 19.00 10.23
CA GLU A 189 15.04 20.44 10.25
C GLU A 189 16.39 20.76 9.59
N ASN A 190 17.20 19.75 9.28
CA ASN A 190 18.51 19.95 8.65
C ASN A 190 18.35 20.38 7.17
N THR A 191 18.35 21.69 6.95
CA THR A 191 18.23 22.35 5.64
C THR A 191 19.45 22.16 4.73
N SER A 192 20.58 21.67 5.25
CA SER A 192 21.81 21.46 4.47
C SER A 192 21.81 20.18 3.63
N ALA A 193 20.88 19.25 3.87
CA ALA A 193 20.80 18.00 3.13
C ALA A 193 20.29 18.22 1.69
N THR A 194 20.95 17.59 0.72
CA THR A 194 20.48 17.61 -0.68
C THR A 194 19.06 17.06 -0.81
N GLU A 195 18.28 17.56 -1.77
CA GLU A 195 16.91 17.08 -2.02
C GLU A 195 16.88 15.56 -2.26
N LYS A 196 17.89 15.01 -2.93
CA LYS A 196 18.05 13.56 -3.15
C LYS A 196 18.14 12.79 -1.84
N LYS A 197 18.94 13.26 -0.88
CA LYS A 197 19.06 12.61 0.44
C LYS A 197 17.75 12.71 1.22
N ARG A 198 17.12 13.89 1.25
CA ARG A 198 15.82 14.08 1.93
C ARG A 198 14.74 13.11 1.42
N LYS A 199 14.68 12.90 0.10
CA LYS A 199 13.76 11.92 -0.51
C LYS A 199 14.12 10.48 -0.14
N ALA A 200 15.41 10.14 -0.09
CA ALA A 200 15.86 8.81 0.32
C ALA A 200 15.49 8.51 1.79
N ASP A 201 15.83 9.42 2.71
CA ASP A 201 15.53 9.27 4.15
C ASP A 201 14.00 9.18 4.39
N ALA A 202 13.21 9.95 3.66
CA ALA A 202 11.74 9.88 3.73
C ALA A 202 11.15 8.63 3.07
N THR A 203 11.79 8.09 2.03
CA THR A 203 11.38 6.82 1.42
C THR A 203 11.61 5.67 2.40
N GLU A 204 12.79 5.63 3.05
CA GLU A 204 13.09 4.67 4.13
C GLU A 204 12.07 4.81 5.28
N PHE A 205 11.69 6.04 5.65
CA PHE A 205 10.63 6.25 6.63
C PHE A 205 9.31 5.56 6.23
N PHE A 206 8.83 5.73 5.00
CA PHE A 206 7.59 5.09 4.55
C PHE A 206 7.72 3.58 4.30
N GLU A 207 8.92 3.03 4.07
CA GLU A 207 9.14 1.57 4.10
C GLU A 207 8.90 0.99 5.51
N HIS A 208 9.24 1.77 6.54
CA HIS A 208 8.99 1.43 7.94
C HIS A 208 7.58 1.84 8.42
N ALA A 209 6.98 2.86 7.83
CA ALA A 209 5.65 3.39 8.15
C ALA A 209 4.77 3.47 6.89
N PRO A 210 4.44 2.33 6.24
CA PRO A 210 3.74 2.37 4.95
C PRO A 210 2.28 2.85 5.10
N PRO A 211 1.72 3.55 4.10
CA PRO A 211 0.28 3.80 4.03
C PRO A 211 -0.54 2.52 4.18
N HIS A 212 -1.50 2.52 5.08
CA HIS A 212 -2.42 1.40 5.31
C HIS A 212 -3.81 1.71 4.74
N LEU A 213 -4.52 0.69 4.25
CA LEU A 213 -5.85 0.84 3.64
C LEU A 213 -6.89 1.46 4.58
N SER A 214 -6.75 1.29 5.89
CA SER A 214 -7.65 1.93 6.86
C SER A 214 -7.55 3.45 6.89
N GLU A 215 -6.46 4.02 6.37
CA GLU A 215 -6.19 5.46 6.38
C GLU A 215 -6.63 6.16 5.09
N THR A 216 -6.96 5.39 4.04
CA THR A 216 -7.06 5.91 2.68
C THR A 216 -8.41 6.53 2.39
N LEU A 217 -8.39 7.79 1.95
CA LEU A 217 -9.48 8.40 1.21
C LEU A 217 -9.09 8.48 -0.28
N GLU A 218 -9.82 7.80 -1.15
CA GLU A 218 -9.60 7.84 -2.60
C GLU A 218 -10.69 8.69 -3.28
N THR A 219 -10.27 9.65 -4.10
CA THR A 219 -11.18 10.51 -4.90
C THR A 219 -10.43 11.08 -6.11
N GLU A 220 -11.14 11.75 -7.02
CA GLU A 220 -10.53 12.26 -8.24
C GLU A 220 -9.42 13.29 -7.91
N SER A 221 -8.27 13.18 -8.57
CA SER A 221 -7.08 14.01 -8.29
C SER A 221 -7.36 15.51 -8.39
N TRP A 222 -8.29 15.91 -9.27
CA TRP A 222 -8.69 17.31 -9.41
C TRP A 222 -9.46 17.83 -8.17
N ARG A 223 -10.24 16.98 -7.48
CA ARG A 223 -10.93 17.34 -6.23
C ARG A 223 -9.92 17.53 -5.12
N VAL A 224 -8.93 16.64 -5.01
CA VAL A 224 -7.83 16.77 -4.04
C VAL A 224 -7.05 18.06 -4.29
N PHE A 225 -6.70 18.36 -5.54
CA PHE A 225 -6.01 19.60 -5.91
C PHE A 225 -6.80 20.86 -5.53
N ASP A 226 -8.10 20.91 -5.85
CA ASP A 226 -8.98 22.03 -5.51
C ASP A 226 -9.11 22.21 -3.99
N TRP A 227 -9.31 21.11 -3.25
CA TRP A 227 -9.35 21.10 -1.79
C TRP A 227 -8.05 21.62 -1.17
N LEU A 228 -6.88 21.07 -1.55
CA LEU A 228 -5.57 21.50 -1.07
C LEU A 228 -5.36 23.01 -1.25
N THR A 229 -5.65 23.51 -2.46
CA THR A 229 -5.44 24.91 -2.81
C THR A 229 -6.35 25.85 -2.01
N LYS A 230 -7.65 25.52 -1.91
CA LYS A 230 -8.62 26.33 -1.15
C LYS A 230 -8.27 26.35 0.34
N ARG A 231 -7.88 25.20 0.87
CA ARG A 231 -7.55 25.03 2.29
C ARG A 231 -6.27 25.75 2.67
N ALA A 232 -5.20 25.62 1.87
CA ALA A 232 -3.95 26.34 2.09
C ALA A 232 -4.17 27.86 2.14
N LYS A 233 -4.96 28.40 1.19
CA LYS A 233 -5.32 29.84 1.19
C LYS A 233 -6.10 30.26 2.43
N ALA A 234 -7.03 29.42 2.90
CA ALA A 234 -7.78 29.70 4.13
C ALA A 234 -6.88 29.72 5.37
N ILE A 235 -5.89 28.83 5.46
CA ILE A 235 -4.91 28.79 6.55
C ILE A 235 -3.97 30.00 6.47
N LEU A 236 -3.40 30.29 5.29
CA LEU A 236 -2.50 31.43 5.09
C LEU A 236 -3.18 32.75 5.42
N LYS A 237 -4.42 32.95 4.97
CA LYS A 237 -5.20 34.14 5.34
C LYS A 237 -5.39 34.29 6.86
N LYS A 238 -5.48 33.19 7.62
CA LYS A 238 -5.57 33.25 9.08
C LYS A 238 -4.22 33.58 9.72
N LEU A 239 -3.12 33.06 9.17
CA LEU A 239 -1.75 33.35 9.61
C LEU A 239 -1.41 34.82 9.38
N ASP A 240 -1.73 35.37 8.21
CA ASP A 240 -1.45 36.77 7.87
C ASP A 240 -2.28 37.77 8.71
N ASN A 241 -3.41 37.33 9.30
CA ASN A 241 -4.32 38.17 10.08
C ASN A 241 -4.12 38.06 11.62
N LYS A 242 -3.24 37.20 12.13
CA LYS A 242 -2.96 37.07 13.58
C LYS A 242 -1.62 37.74 13.93
N PRO A 243 -1.56 38.70 14.87
CA PRO A 243 -0.28 39.12 15.46
C PRO A 243 0.34 37.94 16.24
N PRO A 244 1.68 37.88 16.37
CA PRO A 244 2.32 36.84 17.18
C PRO A 244 1.81 36.94 18.62
N ALA A 245 1.23 35.85 19.13
CA ALA A 245 0.83 35.78 20.53
C ALA A 245 2.07 35.49 21.38
N ASP A 246 2.21 36.23 22.48
CA ASP A 246 3.29 36.14 23.48
C ASP A 246 3.20 34.90 24.40
N ASP A 247 2.36 33.91 24.05
CA ASP A 247 2.15 32.72 24.88
C ASP A 247 2.97 31.55 24.31
N ASP A 248 4.07 31.25 25.00
CA ASP A 248 5.14 30.33 24.58
C ASP A 248 4.73 28.84 24.64
N THR A 249 3.49 28.54 25.01
CA THR A 249 3.04 27.18 25.33
C THR A 249 2.44 26.40 24.14
N ASP A 250 2.19 27.02 22.98
CA ASP A 250 1.49 26.35 21.85
C ASP A 250 2.17 26.55 20.47
N GLN A 251 3.46 26.93 20.42
CA GLN A 251 4.17 27.15 19.15
C GLN A 251 4.43 25.87 18.34
N ALA A 252 4.42 24.68 18.97
CA ALA A 252 4.74 23.41 18.32
C ALA A 252 3.59 22.86 17.44
N THR A 253 2.36 23.32 17.65
CA THR A 253 1.14 22.85 16.97
C THR A 253 0.73 23.74 15.79
N MET A 254 1.33 24.92 15.62
CA MET A 254 1.01 25.84 14.53
C MET A 254 1.79 25.58 13.23
N LEU A 255 1.08 25.58 12.09
CA LEU A 255 1.66 25.58 10.76
C LEU A 255 2.26 26.95 10.41
N ARG A 256 3.43 26.94 9.76
CA ARG A 256 4.11 28.13 9.20
C ARG A 256 4.03 28.09 7.68
N ARG A 257 4.30 29.22 7.00
CA ARG A 257 4.40 29.28 5.52
C ARG A 257 5.34 28.22 4.94
N SER A 258 6.49 28.01 5.58
CA SER A 258 7.50 27.03 5.17
C SER A 258 7.22 25.58 5.60
N SER A 259 6.16 25.33 6.39
CA SER A 259 5.82 23.98 6.84
C SER A 259 5.51 23.10 5.63
N VAL A 260 6.12 21.91 5.60
CA VAL A 260 5.71 20.84 4.69
C VAL A 260 4.37 20.32 5.19
N ILE A 261 3.33 20.47 4.38
CA ILE A 261 1.97 20.04 4.72
C ILE A 261 1.60 18.73 4.04
N ALA A 262 2.33 18.34 2.99
CA ALA A 262 2.11 17.07 2.32
C ALA A 262 3.36 16.50 1.68
N VAL A 263 3.38 15.17 1.54
CA VAL A 263 4.40 14.41 0.81
C VAL A 263 3.72 13.60 -0.29
N VAL A 264 4.15 13.77 -1.53
CA VAL A 264 3.67 12.98 -2.68
C VAL A 264 4.52 11.71 -2.77
N VAL A 265 3.86 10.57 -2.63
CA VAL A 265 4.44 9.23 -2.63
C VAL A 265 3.97 8.49 -3.88
N GLY A 266 4.92 7.99 -4.67
CA GLY A 266 4.67 7.24 -5.90
C GLY A 266 4.34 5.75 -5.64
N HIS A 267 4.19 5.00 -6.73
CA HIS A 267 3.72 3.61 -6.73
C HIS A 267 4.60 2.58 -5.97
N ALA A 268 5.83 2.93 -5.60
CA ALA A 268 6.78 2.05 -4.90
C ALA A 268 7.24 2.63 -3.55
N LEU A 269 6.39 3.42 -2.88
CA LEU A 269 6.70 4.19 -1.66
C LEU A 269 7.80 5.25 -1.82
N GLY A 270 8.39 5.37 -3.01
CA GLY A 270 9.35 6.41 -3.36
C GLY A 270 8.74 7.81 -3.22
N VAL A 271 9.40 8.64 -2.42
CA VAL A 271 8.99 10.04 -2.25
C VAL A 271 9.35 10.85 -3.48
N GLU A 272 8.34 11.40 -4.15
CA GLU A 272 8.54 12.19 -5.36
C GLU A 272 8.73 13.68 -5.06
N ARG A 273 8.00 14.20 -4.07
CA ARG A 273 7.96 15.64 -3.75
C ARG A 273 7.47 15.92 -2.33
N PHE A 274 8.05 16.94 -1.70
CA PHE A 274 7.51 17.59 -0.51
C PHE A 274 6.77 18.87 -0.93
N VAL A 275 5.59 19.12 -0.38
CA VAL A 275 4.75 20.28 -0.69
C VAL A 275 4.63 21.15 0.55
N THR A 276 5.01 22.42 0.43
CA THR A 276 4.89 23.39 1.54
C THR A 276 3.56 24.13 1.49
N LEU A 277 3.17 24.71 2.63
CA LEU A 277 1.95 25.51 2.72
C LEU A 277 1.98 26.71 1.77
N GLU A 278 3.11 27.41 1.70
CA GLU A 278 3.31 28.57 0.82
C GLU A 278 3.23 28.22 -0.67
N GLU A 279 3.74 27.05 -1.07
CA GLU A 279 3.66 26.60 -2.46
C GLU A 279 2.21 26.49 -2.94
N LEU A 280 1.31 26.05 -2.07
CA LEU A 280 -0.12 25.86 -2.35
C LEU A 280 -0.92 27.16 -2.44
N ALA A 281 -0.40 28.30 -1.99
CA ALA A 281 -1.03 29.59 -2.24
C ALA A 281 -1.00 29.95 -3.72
N PHE A 282 0.02 29.47 -4.45
CA PHE A 282 0.31 29.82 -5.83
C PHE A 282 0.37 31.35 -6.04
N GLU A 283 0.99 32.06 -5.09
CA GLU A 283 1.30 33.49 -5.16
C GLU A 283 2.40 33.78 -6.20
N GLY A 284 2.38 34.99 -6.76
CA GLY A 284 3.36 35.48 -7.74
C GLY A 284 2.74 36.24 -8.91
N ASP A 285 3.46 37.24 -9.41
CA ASP A 285 2.96 38.16 -10.45
C ASP A 285 2.94 37.54 -11.86
N ASP A 286 3.83 36.58 -12.14
CA ASP A 286 3.86 35.85 -13.41
C ASP A 286 2.78 34.76 -13.47
N LYS A 287 1.66 35.11 -14.10
CA LYS A 287 0.52 34.20 -14.33
C LYS A 287 0.90 32.92 -15.09
N LYS A 288 1.86 32.95 -16.02
CA LYS A 288 2.29 31.76 -16.76
C LYS A 288 3.08 30.81 -15.86
N ALA A 289 4.00 31.35 -15.05
CA ALA A 289 4.74 30.55 -14.08
C ALA A 289 3.82 29.95 -12.99
N VAL A 290 2.85 30.74 -12.49
CA VAL A 290 1.80 30.26 -11.58
C VAL A 290 1.01 29.10 -12.19
N LYS A 291 0.54 29.25 -13.44
CA LYS A 291 -0.20 28.19 -14.14
C LYS A 291 0.64 26.92 -14.28
N ARG A 292 1.91 27.04 -14.71
CA ARG A 292 2.82 25.89 -14.83
C ARG A 292 3.00 25.13 -13.52
N ARG A 293 3.13 25.84 -12.38
CA ARG A 293 3.23 25.20 -11.05
C ARG A 293 1.95 24.46 -10.66
N LYS A 294 0.77 25.02 -10.96
CA LYS A 294 -0.52 24.35 -10.76
C LYS A 294 -0.65 23.08 -11.59
N ASP A 295 -0.37 23.19 -12.89
CA ASP A 295 -0.44 22.07 -13.83
C ASP A 295 0.58 20.97 -13.45
N ASP A 296 1.76 21.34 -12.93
CA ASP A 296 2.75 20.38 -12.42
C ASP A 296 2.27 19.64 -11.17
N LEU A 297 1.76 20.36 -10.16
CA LEU A 297 1.25 19.71 -8.95
C LEU A 297 0.05 18.82 -9.26
N GLN A 298 -0.90 19.30 -10.06
CA GLN A 298 -2.08 18.52 -10.43
C GLN A 298 -1.70 17.22 -11.16
N ARG A 299 -0.73 17.26 -12.09
CA ARG A 299 -0.24 16.05 -12.76
C ARG A 299 0.42 15.07 -11.80
N ARG A 300 1.17 15.55 -10.81
CA ARG A 300 1.82 14.71 -9.79
C ARG A 300 0.84 14.05 -8.83
N LEU A 301 -0.34 14.63 -8.63
CA LEU A 301 -1.40 14.03 -7.82
C LEU A 301 -2.09 12.84 -8.54
N ASN A 302 -1.94 12.71 -9.85
CA ASN A 302 -2.58 11.64 -10.61
C ASN A 302 -1.98 10.28 -10.23
N ASN A 303 -2.81 9.40 -9.69
CA ASN A 303 -2.49 8.04 -9.24
C ASN A 303 -1.36 8.00 -8.19
N SER A 304 -1.24 9.05 -7.38
CA SER A 304 -0.28 9.16 -6.28
C SER A 304 -0.96 9.03 -4.92
N THR A 305 -0.18 8.69 -3.90
CA THR A 305 -0.59 8.81 -2.51
C THR A 305 -0.06 10.11 -1.94
N LEU A 306 -0.95 10.93 -1.39
CA LEU A 306 -0.63 12.17 -0.70
C LEU A 306 -0.71 11.96 0.81
N VAL A 307 0.44 12.00 1.47
CA VAL A 307 0.53 11.93 2.93
C VAL A 307 0.48 13.35 3.48
N VAL A 308 -0.64 13.71 4.09
CA VAL A 308 -0.94 15.05 4.58
C VAL A 308 -0.63 15.16 6.08
N ASP A 309 -0.06 16.27 6.50
CA ASP A 309 0.13 16.60 7.91
C ASP A 309 -1.22 16.71 8.61
N ALA A 310 -1.42 16.00 9.72
CA ALA A 310 -2.67 16.01 10.48
C ALA A 310 -3.11 17.43 10.87
N ARG A 311 -2.16 18.36 11.10
CA ARG A 311 -2.43 19.77 11.40
C ARG A 311 -3.09 20.51 10.24
N PHE A 312 -2.87 20.06 9.00
CA PHE A 312 -3.56 20.61 7.84
C PHE A 312 -5.06 20.34 7.92
N THR A 313 -5.51 19.27 8.60
CA THR A 313 -6.93 18.90 8.79
C THR A 313 -7.71 18.87 7.46
N GLY A 314 -9.04 19.04 7.48
CA GLY A 314 -9.86 19.15 6.25
C GLY A 314 -10.61 17.90 5.82
N LEU A 315 -10.74 16.95 6.76
CA LEU A 315 -11.68 15.85 6.68
C LEU A 315 -12.89 16.18 7.57
N SER A 316 -14.09 16.21 7.01
CA SER A 316 -15.32 16.44 7.77
C SER A 316 -15.64 15.26 8.68
N LYS A 317 -16.58 15.45 9.62
CA LYS A 317 -17.09 14.37 10.48
C LYS A 317 -17.73 13.23 9.71
N ASP A 318 -18.18 13.49 8.49
CA ASP A 318 -18.77 12.51 7.58
C ASP A 318 -17.72 11.85 6.66
N GLY A 319 -16.43 12.13 6.86
CA GLY A 319 -15.33 11.54 6.08
C GLY A 319 -15.14 12.16 4.69
N LEU A 320 -15.61 13.40 4.46
CA LEU A 320 -15.49 14.09 3.17
C LEU A 320 -14.43 15.19 3.21
N LEU A 321 -13.79 15.47 2.07
CA LEU A 321 -12.88 16.61 1.95
C LEU A 321 -13.63 17.94 2.09
N ASP A 322 -13.24 18.73 3.09
CA ASP A 322 -13.78 20.06 3.33
C ASP A 322 -12.66 21.07 3.65
N HIS A 323 -12.66 22.19 2.93
CA HIS A 323 -11.66 23.24 3.08
C HIS A 323 -11.97 24.20 4.25
N ASN A 324 -13.18 24.14 4.82
CA ASN A 324 -13.60 24.98 5.94
C ASN A 324 -13.56 24.27 7.29
N THR A 325 -13.25 22.98 7.32
CA THR A 325 -13.17 22.20 8.56
C THR A 325 -12.21 22.85 9.55
N LYS A 326 -12.68 23.00 10.79
CA LYS A 326 -11.86 23.50 11.90
C LYS A 326 -10.85 22.43 12.34
N PHE A 327 -9.85 22.85 13.09
CA PHE A 327 -8.90 21.90 13.66
C PHE A 327 -9.63 21.02 14.68
N GLU A 328 -9.68 19.72 14.40
CA GLU A 328 -10.05 18.67 15.34
C GLU A 328 -8.84 17.75 15.44
N ASN A 329 -8.50 17.29 16.65
CA ASN A 329 -7.38 16.39 16.84
C ASN A 329 -7.74 15.02 16.23
N LEU A 330 -7.28 14.79 15.00
CA LEU A 330 -7.51 13.55 14.28
C LEU A 330 -6.58 12.47 14.83
N SER A 331 -7.16 11.32 15.21
CA SER A 331 -6.38 10.09 15.34
C SER A 331 -5.89 9.68 13.95
N THR A 332 -4.63 9.28 13.84
CA THR A 332 -3.97 8.94 12.57
C THR A 332 -3.31 7.57 12.63
N GLY A 333 -2.98 6.98 11.48
CA GLY A 333 -2.45 5.60 11.42
C GLY A 333 -1.07 5.40 12.05
N ASP A 334 -0.42 6.47 12.50
CA ASP A 334 0.82 6.48 13.29
C ASP A 334 0.59 6.59 14.80
N ASP A 335 -0.67 6.65 15.25
CA ASP A 335 -1.03 6.61 16.67
C ASP A 335 -1.05 5.17 17.22
N ALA A 336 -0.81 5.03 18.52
CA ALA A 336 -0.73 3.72 19.17
C ALA A 336 -2.10 3.00 19.26
N ASP A 337 -3.20 3.77 19.29
CA ASP A 337 -4.58 3.29 19.35
C ASP A 337 -5.14 2.90 17.98
N TRP A 338 -4.46 3.24 16.88
CA TRP A 338 -4.80 2.81 15.53
C TRP A 338 -4.29 1.38 15.24
N GLU A 339 -4.81 0.40 15.98
CA GLU A 339 -4.21 -0.95 16.08
C GLU A 339 -4.00 -1.67 14.74
N VAL A 340 -4.82 -1.37 13.73
CA VAL A 340 -4.86 -2.07 12.44
C VAL A 340 -3.66 -1.80 11.54
N THR A 341 -2.92 -0.70 11.72
CA THR A 341 -1.74 -0.39 10.89
C THR A 341 -0.55 -1.26 11.24
N GLY A 342 -0.51 -1.82 12.46
CA GLY A 342 0.59 -2.63 12.95
C GLY A 342 1.88 -1.85 13.21
N PHE A 343 1.86 -0.52 13.15
CA PHE A 343 2.96 0.36 13.51
C PHE A 343 2.47 1.63 14.21
N ARG A 344 3.36 2.30 14.95
CA ARG A 344 3.15 3.63 15.53
C ARG A 344 4.41 4.47 15.35
N VAL A 345 4.29 5.79 15.43
CA VAL A 345 5.45 6.69 15.42
C VAL A 345 5.46 7.48 16.73
N ARG A 346 6.60 7.48 17.41
CA ARG A 346 6.78 8.16 18.69
C ARG A 346 7.88 9.22 18.58
N ARG A 347 7.59 10.42 19.06
CA ARG A 347 8.58 11.48 19.25
C ARG A 347 9.42 11.19 20.50
N SER A 348 10.74 11.40 20.43
CA SER A 348 11.67 11.11 21.52
C SER A 348 12.84 12.10 21.49
N ASN A 349 13.27 12.54 22.67
CA ASN A 349 14.38 13.51 22.86
C ASN A 349 15.70 12.84 23.29
N ASP A 350 15.67 11.54 23.56
CA ASP A 350 16.83 10.70 23.86
C ASP A 350 17.10 9.68 22.74
N GLY A 351 16.12 9.52 21.85
CA GLY A 351 16.08 8.53 20.80
C GLY A 351 16.10 7.09 21.30
N LEU A 352 15.73 6.83 22.57
CA LEU A 352 15.72 5.50 23.14
C LEU A 352 14.47 4.72 22.72
N PRO A 353 14.60 3.41 22.42
CA PRO A 353 13.45 2.54 22.14
C PRO A 353 12.43 2.53 23.28
N SER A 354 11.17 2.23 22.98
CA SER A 354 10.15 2.04 24.01
C SER A 354 10.46 0.79 24.84
N GLN A 355 10.15 0.84 26.15
CA GLN A 355 10.18 -0.33 27.04
C GLN A 355 8.95 -1.23 26.88
N ASP A 356 7.99 -0.84 26.05
CA ASP A 356 6.76 -1.59 25.78
C ASP A 356 7.08 -2.91 25.06
N ALA A 357 6.77 -4.02 25.73
CA ALA A 357 7.09 -5.36 25.26
C ALA A 357 6.44 -5.72 23.92
N TRP A 358 5.32 -5.09 23.55
CA TRP A 358 4.58 -5.40 22.31
C TRP A 358 5.15 -4.70 21.07
N TRP A 359 6.03 -3.73 21.26
CA TRP A 359 6.55 -2.88 20.19
C TRP A 359 8.05 -3.05 20.03
N ARG A 360 8.52 -2.87 18.79
CA ARG A 360 9.96 -2.80 18.46
C ARG A 360 10.25 -1.59 17.59
N THR A 361 11.29 -0.83 17.93
CA THR A 361 11.74 0.30 17.09
C THR A 361 12.36 -0.24 15.81
N SER A 362 11.72 0.00 14.68
CA SER A 362 12.20 -0.44 13.37
C SER A 362 13.04 0.62 12.65
N LEU A 363 12.79 1.91 12.92
CA LEU A 363 13.56 3.02 12.36
C LEU A 363 13.69 4.16 13.38
N LYS A 364 14.84 4.84 13.35
CA LYS A 364 15.13 6.04 14.13
C LYS A 364 15.46 7.18 13.16
N PHE A 365 14.47 8.05 12.93
CA PHE A 365 14.59 9.20 12.03
C PHE A 365 14.90 10.46 12.82
N VAL A 366 15.93 11.22 12.44
CA VAL A 366 16.28 12.48 13.12
C VAL A 366 15.35 13.59 12.64
N SER A 367 14.46 14.09 13.51
CA SER A 367 13.56 15.21 13.17
C SER A 367 14.21 16.57 13.39
N ARG A 368 15.06 16.70 14.42
CA ARG A 368 15.71 17.96 14.79
C ARG A 368 17.18 17.75 15.14
N THR A 369 17.99 18.72 14.76
CA THR A 369 19.42 18.80 15.10
C THR A 369 19.73 20.14 15.77
N THR A 370 20.82 20.20 16.54
CA THR A 370 21.43 21.46 16.99
C THR A 370 22.00 22.24 15.80
N ASP A 371 22.40 23.49 16.04
CA ASP A 371 23.14 24.31 15.07
C ASP A 371 24.50 23.69 14.68
N GLU A 372 25.07 22.86 15.56
CA GLU A 372 26.30 22.09 15.32
C GLU A 372 26.04 20.77 14.56
N GLY A 373 24.77 20.45 14.24
CA GLY A 373 24.38 19.27 13.48
C GLY A 373 24.14 18.01 14.32
N GLU A 374 24.20 18.10 15.65
CA GLU A 374 23.96 16.97 16.55
C GLU A 374 22.46 16.69 16.71
N PRO A 375 21.99 15.43 16.63
CA PRO A 375 20.58 15.11 16.83
C PRO A 375 20.04 15.53 18.21
N GLN A 376 18.95 16.29 18.22
CA GLN A 376 18.21 16.66 19.43
C GLN A 376 16.90 15.89 19.60
N GLU A 377 16.32 15.45 18.48
CA GLU A 377 15.01 14.82 18.49
C GLU A 377 14.87 13.77 17.39
N TRP A 378 14.10 12.73 17.71
CA TRP A 378 13.86 11.60 16.83
C TRP A 378 12.38 11.28 16.70
N LEU A 379 12.01 10.83 15.51
CA LEU A 379 10.81 10.05 15.24
C LEU A 379 11.20 8.58 15.22
N LEU A 380 10.65 7.82 16.15
CA LEU A 380 10.87 6.38 16.29
C LEU A 380 9.69 5.65 15.66
N VAL A 381 9.91 4.97 14.55
CA VAL A 381 8.89 4.13 13.91
C VAL A 381 8.93 2.77 14.58
N GLU A 382 7.89 2.44 15.33
CA GLU A 382 7.77 1.21 16.11
C GLU A 382 6.73 0.28 15.46
N LYS A 383 7.07 -0.99 15.26
CA LYS A 383 6.16 -2.00 14.72
C LYS A 383 5.69 -2.97 15.81
N ARG A 384 4.45 -3.46 15.71
CA ARG A 384 3.98 -4.58 16.54
C ARG A 384 4.89 -5.79 16.29
N ARG A 385 5.32 -6.46 17.36
CA ARG A 385 6.23 -7.61 17.24
C ARG A 385 5.61 -8.80 16.50
N THR A 386 4.29 -8.93 16.54
CA THR A 386 3.53 -9.98 15.85
C THR A 386 3.41 -9.78 14.33
N MET A 387 3.78 -8.60 13.80
CA MET A 387 3.63 -8.28 12.37
C MET A 387 4.88 -8.68 11.56
N PRO A 388 4.72 -9.36 10.41
CA PRO A 388 5.82 -9.65 9.49
C PRO A 388 6.46 -8.34 8.98
N THR A 389 7.79 -8.27 8.99
CA THR A 389 8.55 -7.18 8.36
C THR A 389 9.41 -7.71 7.23
N ALA A 390 9.79 -6.80 6.30
CA ALA A 390 10.91 -7.02 5.39
C ALA A 390 12.13 -7.51 6.20
N GLU A 391 12.87 -8.48 5.66
CA GLU A 391 13.98 -9.14 6.35
C GLU A 391 15.06 -8.18 6.86
N ASP A 392 15.37 -7.13 6.10
CA ASP A 392 16.37 -6.13 6.48
C ASP A 392 16.00 -5.37 7.77
N ALA A 393 14.71 -5.34 8.14
CA ALA A 393 14.21 -4.75 9.39
C ALA A 393 14.10 -5.75 10.57
N ARG A 394 14.47 -7.03 10.39
CA ARG A 394 14.26 -8.11 11.39
C ARG A 394 15.30 -8.18 12.51
N ALA A 395 16.29 -7.28 12.58
CA ALA A 395 17.37 -7.39 13.55
C ALA A 395 17.06 -6.83 14.95
N ILE A 396 15.86 -7.08 15.46
CA ILE A 396 15.55 -6.90 16.88
C ILE A 396 14.66 -8.06 17.31
N ALA A 397 15.16 -9.28 17.13
CA ALA A 397 14.58 -10.45 17.79
C ALA A 397 14.76 -10.28 19.30
N ARG A 398 13.80 -10.73 20.13
CA ARG A 398 13.94 -10.67 21.61
C ARG A 398 15.15 -11.49 22.08
N THR A 399 15.48 -12.52 21.31
CA THR A 399 16.60 -13.43 21.55
C THR A 399 17.36 -13.66 20.25
N SER A 400 18.68 -13.77 20.33
CA SER A 400 19.50 -14.13 19.17
C SER A 400 19.27 -15.61 18.83
N GLN A 401 19.16 -15.93 17.54
CA GLN A 401 18.97 -17.30 17.06
C GLN A 401 20.22 -17.76 16.31
N PRO A 402 20.89 -18.84 16.75
CA PRO A 402 22.00 -19.43 16.02
C PRO A 402 21.58 -19.79 14.59
N LEU A 403 22.49 -19.58 13.63
CA LEU A 403 22.22 -19.83 12.21
C LEU A 403 21.80 -21.29 11.97
N GLN A 404 22.52 -22.23 12.59
CA GLN A 404 22.26 -23.65 12.46
C GLN A 404 20.84 -24.03 12.90
N THR A 405 20.34 -23.43 13.99
CA THR A 405 18.98 -23.69 14.48
C THR A 405 17.93 -23.22 13.47
N HIS A 406 18.10 -22.03 12.89
CA HIS A 406 17.20 -21.52 11.85
C HIS A 406 17.19 -22.42 10.62
N GLN A 407 18.37 -22.86 10.17
CA GLN A 407 18.51 -23.75 9.02
C GLN A 407 17.81 -25.09 9.24
N GLN A 408 17.94 -25.69 10.42
CA GLN A 408 17.25 -26.92 10.79
C GLN A 408 15.72 -26.76 10.78
N TRP A 409 15.21 -25.63 11.29
CA TRP A 409 13.77 -25.36 11.27
C TRP A 409 13.25 -25.10 9.87
N ALA A 410 13.99 -24.36 9.04
CA ALA A 410 13.63 -24.11 7.65
C ALA A 410 13.61 -25.41 6.84
N GLU A 411 14.58 -26.30 7.07
CA GLU A 411 14.65 -27.63 6.46
C GLU A 411 13.45 -28.51 6.84
N GLN A 412 13.10 -28.58 8.13
CA GLN A 412 11.93 -29.35 8.63
C GLN A 412 10.61 -28.81 8.05
N GLU A 413 10.48 -27.49 7.97
CA GLU A 413 9.29 -26.87 7.42
C GLU A 413 9.18 -27.07 5.91
N ALA A 414 10.31 -27.03 5.19
CA ALA A 414 10.36 -27.38 3.78
C ALA A 414 9.93 -28.84 3.54
N GLU A 415 10.34 -29.76 4.41
CA GLU A 415 9.91 -31.17 4.37
C GLU A 415 8.40 -31.30 4.63
N ARG A 416 7.88 -30.58 5.63
CA ARG A 416 6.43 -30.52 5.92
C ARG A 416 5.63 -30.03 4.72
N LEU A 417 6.02 -28.90 4.12
CA LEU A 417 5.37 -28.33 2.94
C LEU A 417 5.47 -29.27 1.73
N ALA A 418 6.61 -29.93 1.55
CA ALA A 418 6.79 -30.91 0.48
C ALA A 418 5.82 -32.09 0.63
N ALA A 419 5.63 -32.59 1.85
CA ALA A 419 4.69 -33.67 2.14
C ALA A 419 3.23 -33.24 1.91
N GLU A 420 2.83 -32.05 2.39
CA GLU A 420 1.47 -31.51 2.21
C GLU A 420 1.10 -31.33 0.74
N HIS A 421 2.05 -30.85 -0.05
CA HIS A 421 1.88 -30.70 -1.49
C HIS A 421 2.16 -31.98 -2.29
N GLN A 422 2.46 -33.09 -1.62
CA GLN A 422 2.74 -34.40 -2.23
C GLN A 422 3.81 -34.31 -3.33
N LEU A 423 4.88 -33.55 -3.05
CA LEU A 423 5.97 -33.37 -3.99
C LEU A 423 6.68 -34.70 -4.25
N PRO A 424 7.09 -34.97 -5.51
CA PRO A 424 7.95 -36.12 -5.79
C PRO A 424 9.26 -36.07 -4.98
N PRO A 425 9.84 -37.22 -4.61
CA PRO A 425 10.98 -37.30 -3.68
C PRO A 425 12.19 -36.44 -4.07
N GLU A 426 12.47 -36.32 -5.37
CA GLU A 426 13.57 -35.51 -5.89
C GLU A 426 13.34 -34.00 -5.67
N TYR A 427 12.11 -33.51 -5.78
CA TYR A 427 11.76 -32.11 -5.51
C TYR A 427 11.68 -31.82 -4.02
N ALA A 428 11.18 -32.76 -3.22
CA ALA A 428 11.20 -32.67 -1.77
C ALA A 428 12.65 -32.53 -1.26
N ARG A 429 13.56 -33.37 -1.77
CA ARG A 429 14.99 -33.29 -1.47
C ARG A 429 15.60 -31.95 -1.92
N MET A 430 15.30 -31.49 -3.13
CA MET A 430 15.78 -30.20 -3.64
C MET A 430 15.33 -29.04 -2.74
N LEU A 431 14.05 -29.00 -2.35
CA LEU A 431 13.50 -27.93 -1.52
C LEU A 431 14.11 -27.94 -0.12
N LYS A 432 14.30 -29.12 0.45
CA LYS A 432 14.99 -29.35 1.73
C LYS A 432 16.43 -28.79 1.70
N VAL A 433 17.22 -29.15 0.68
CA VAL A 433 18.60 -28.66 0.49
C VAL A 433 18.61 -27.14 0.33
N ALA A 434 17.71 -26.58 -0.49
CA ALA A 434 17.60 -25.14 -0.67
C ALA A 434 17.26 -24.43 0.65
N ALA A 435 16.32 -24.96 1.44
CA ALA A 435 15.94 -24.40 2.73
C ALA A 435 17.05 -24.49 3.78
N ARG A 436 17.80 -25.58 3.84
CA ARG A 436 18.95 -25.72 4.75
C ARG A 436 20.05 -24.69 4.42
N LEU A 437 20.28 -24.41 3.14
CA LEU A 437 21.41 -23.61 2.68
C LEU A 437 21.08 -22.14 2.35
N HIS A 438 19.81 -21.73 2.38
CA HIS A 438 19.37 -20.42 1.87
C HIS A 438 20.06 -19.20 2.53
N ASP A 439 20.50 -19.39 3.77
CA ASP A 439 21.00 -18.36 4.67
C ASP A 439 22.52 -18.47 4.95
N GLU A 440 23.26 -19.34 4.25
CA GLU A 440 24.70 -19.52 4.48
C GLU A 440 25.50 -18.21 4.31
N GLY A 441 25.05 -17.31 3.43
CA GLY A 441 25.64 -15.98 3.28
C GLY A 441 25.56 -15.11 4.54
N LYS A 442 24.68 -15.42 5.50
CA LYS A 442 24.63 -14.75 6.81
C LYS A 442 25.89 -15.03 7.63
N ARG A 443 26.65 -16.08 7.32
CA ARG A 443 27.91 -16.44 8.01
C ARG A 443 29.04 -15.43 7.80
N SER A 444 29.01 -14.66 6.70
CA SER A 444 30.02 -13.64 6.37
C SER A 444 30.27 -12.69 7.55
N GLU A 445 31.53 -12.25 7.71
CA GLU A 445 31.88 -11.36 8.82
C GLU A 445 31.16 -10.03 8.70
N ARG A 446 31.06 -9.49 7.48
CA ARG A 446 30.28 -8.29 7.18
C ARG A 446 28.83 -8.42 7.61
N TRP A 447 28.16 -9.53 7.33
CA TRP A 447 26.77 -9.72 7.78
C TRP A 447 26.69 -9.77 9.30
N GLN A 448 27.49 -10.62 9.93
CA GLN A 448 27.50 -10.74 11.40
C GLN A 448 27.84 -9.41 12.09
N ASN A 449 28.76 -8.61 11.52
CA ASN A 449 29.13 -7.29 12.02
C ASN A 449 28.03 -6.24 11.77
N ALA A 450 27.41 -6.27 10.58
CA ALA A 450 26.30 -5.39 10.24
C ALA A 450 25.10 -5.63 11.17
N PHE A 451 24.82 -6.88 11.52
CA PHE A 451 23.73 -7.24 12.43
C PHE A 451 24.14 -7.24 13.91
N SER A 452 25.31 -6.71 14.26
CA SER A 452 25.82 -6.62 15.64
C SER A 452 25.77 -7.98 16.38
N ALA A 453 26.07 -9.07 15.67
CA ALA A 453 26.07 -10.41 16.23
C ALA A 453 27.14 -10.55 17.33
N PRO A 454 26.78 -11.11 18.51
CA PRO A 454 27.72 -11.44 19.57
C PRO A 454 28.90 -12.26 19.02
N ARG A 455 30.12 -11.95 19.45
CA ARG A 455 31.34 -12.57 18.89
C ARG A 455 31.59 -14.00 19.39
N ASP A 456 31.07 -14.33 20.56
CA ASP A 456 31.30 -15.57 21.29
C ASP A 456 30.55 -16.78 20.70
N SER A 457 29.41 -16.58 20.03
CA SER A 457 28.60 -17.69 19.50
C SER A 457 28.13 -17.49 18.05
N ARG A 458 28.94 -16.82 17.21
CA ARG A 458 28.69 -16.73 15.77
C ARG A 458 28.70 -18.12 15.11
N PRO A 459 27.97 -18.33 14.00
CA PRO A 459 27.11 -17.38 13.32
C PRO A 459 25.65 -17.40 13.81
N TYR A 460 25.00 -16.24 13.72
CA TYR A 460 23.59 -16.05 14.03
C TYR A 460 22.75 -15.80 12.77
N ALA A 461 21.56 -16.39 12.71
CA ALA A 461 20.53 -16.03 11.73
C ALA A 461 19.81 -14.74 12.14
N LYS A 462 19.58 -14.55 13.44
CA LYS A 462 18.90 -13.38 14.01
C LYS A 462 19.63 -12.85 15.24
N THR A 463 19.61 -11.54 15.43
CA THR A 463 20.28 -10.83 16.53
C THR A 463 19.35 -9.80 17.17
N LYS A 464 19.74 -9.30 18.35
CA LYS A 464 18.99 -8.26 19.11
C LYS A 464 19.17 -6.84 18.55
N GLY A 465 20.12 -6.62 17.64
CA GLY A 465 20.39 -5.32 17.00
C GLY A 465 21.39 -4.42 17.72
N PRO A 466 21.52 -3.14 17.30
CA PRO A 466 20.95 -2.56 16.08
C PRO A 466 21.68 -3.00 14.79
N VAL A 467 21.01 -2.90 13.63
CA VAL A 467 21.67 -3.06 12.32
C VAL A 467 22.48 -1.83 11.98
N LYS A 468 23.69 -2.07 11.48
CA LYS A 468 24.58 -1.07 10.90
C LYS A 468 24.49 -1.21 9.37
N THR A 469 23.39 -0.78 8.76
CA THR A 469 23.08 -0.97 7.32
C THR A 469 24.21 -0.51 6.40
N ARG A 470 24.93 0.55 6.78
CA ARG A 470 26.10 1.05 6.04
C ARG A 470 27.21 0.00 5.87
N LEU A 471 27.36 -0.94 6.82
CA LEU A 471 28.35 -2.01 6.72
C LEU A 471 27.99 -3.05 5.66
N LEU A 472 26.70 -3.22 5.33
CA LEU A 472 26.31 -4.15 4.28
C LEU A 472 26.83 -3.70 2.91
N ASP A 473 26.87 -2.41 2.61
CA ASP A 473 27.38 -1.89 1.33
C ASP A 473 26.75 -2.59 0.10
N GLY A 474 25.45 -2.90 0.21
CA GLY A 474 24.69 -3.64 -0.79
C GLY A 474 24.91 -5.16 -0.79
N TYR A 475 25.65 -5.71 0.17
CA TYR A 475 25.78 -7.15 0.39
C TYR A 475 24.42 -7.81 0.56
N ARG A 476 24.27 -8.98 -0.09
CA ARG A 476 23.06 -9.81 -0.10
C ARG A 476 23.42 -11.22 0.34
N HIS A 477 22.86 -11.69 1.45
CA HIS A 477 23.19 -13.02 1.95
C HIS A 477 22.67 -14.13 1.02
N GLU A 478 21.59 -13.90 0.28
CA GLU A 478 21.12 -14.82 -0.74
C GLU A 478 22.14 -15.04 -1.88
N PHE A 479 22.95 -14.02 -2.21
CA PHE A 479 24.00 -14.11 -3.22
C PHE A 479 25.27 -14.72 -2.63
N GLY A 480 25.59 -14.37 -1.38
CA GLY A 480 26.71 -14.96 -0.63
C GLY A 480 26.52 -16.43 -0.25
N SER A 481 25.28 -16.95 -0.28
CA SER A 481 24.99 -18.37 -0.04
C SER A 481 25.36 -19.26 -1.22
N LEU A 482 25.36 -18.73 -2.45
CA LEU A 482 25.51 -19.54 -3.66
C LEU A 482 26.84 -20.30 -3.74
N PRO A 483 28.02 -19.73 -3.40
CA PRO A 483 29.27 -20.47 -3.41
C PRO A 483 29.27 -21.64 -2.43
N VAL A 484 28.72 -21.44 -1.23
CA VAL A 484 28.64 -22.47 -0.19
C VAL A 484 27.77 -23.64 -0.65
N MET A 485 26.68 -23.35 -1.37
CA MET A 485 25.84 -24.39 -1.97
C MET A 485 26.60 -25.25 -2.98
N LEU A 486 27.48 -24.66 -3.79
CA LEU A 486 28.23 -25.39 -4.82
C LEU A 486 29.20 -26.42 -4.21
N ASP A 487 29.64 -26.20 -2.97
CA ASP A 487 30.53 -27.11 -2.24
C ASP A 487 29.78 -28.15 -1.38
N ASP A 488 28.45 -28.04 -1.24
CA ASP A 488 27.65 -28.97 -0.44
C ASP A 488 27.40 -30.31 -1.15
N SER A 489 27.78 -31.42 -0.50
CA SER A 489 27.68 -32.76 -1.08
C SER A 489 26.25 -33.22 -1.40
N GLU A 490 25.26 -32.80 -0.61
CA GLU A 490 23.86 -33.17 -0.84
C GLU A 490 23.32 -32.39 -2.05
N PHE A 491 23.68 -31.10 -2.16
CA PHE A 491 23.41 -30.30 -3.36
C PHE A 491 24.06 -30.89 -4.62
N GLN A 492 25.34 -31.28 -4.55
CA GLN A 492 26.06 -31.89 -5.67
C GLN A 492 25.42 -33.21 -6.12
N SER A 493 24.73 -33.92 -5.23
CA SER A 493 24.00 -35.16 -5.56
C SER A 493 22.68 -34.93 -6.33
N LEU A 494 22.18 -33.69 -6.37
CA LEU A 494 20.99 -33.34 -7.15
C LEU A 494 21.30 -33.36 -8.65
N SER A 495 20.28 -33.62 -9.48
CA SER A 495 20.41 -33.47 -10.93
C SER A 495 20.68 -31.99 -11.30
N ALA A 496 21.34 -31.75 -12.43
CA ALA A 496 21.68 -30.39 -12.87
C ALA A 496 20.48 -29.44 -12.93
N ASP A 497 19.30 -29.95 -13.32
CA ASP A 497 18.06 -29.16 -13.35
C ASP A 497 17.57 -28.76 -11.95
N LEU A 498 17.70 -29.65 -10.96
CA LEU A 498 17.32 -29.39 -9.58
C LEU A 498 18.35 -28.50 -8.87
N GLN A 499 19.63 -28.60 -9.24
CA GLN A 499 20.67 -27.67 -8.82
C GLN A 499 20.34 -26.24 -9.30
N ASP A 500 19.96 -26.08 -10.57
CA ASP A 500 19.59 -24.77 -11.13
C ASP A 500 18.35 -24.22 -10.42
N LEU A 501 17.34 -25.06 -10.12
CA LEU A 501 16.18 -24.64 -9.34
C LEU A 501 16.56 -24.22 -7.91
N ALA A 502 17.28 -25.05 -7.15
CA ALA A 502 17.67 -24.75 -5.77
C ALA A 502 18.48 -23.46 -5.67
N LEU A 503 19.49 -23.27 -6.54
CA LEU A 503 20.27 -22.02 -6.58
C LEU A 503 19.40 -20.80 -6.88
N HIS A 504 18.35 -20.95 -7.70
CA HIS A 504 17.40 -19.86 -7.97
C HIS A 504 16.52 -19.54 -6.76
N LEU A 505 15.97 -20.57 -6.11
CA LEU A 505 15.13 -20.38 -4.93
C LEU A 505 15.93 -19.64 -3.85
N VAL A 506 17.16 -20.07 -3.59
CA VAL A 506 18.06 -19.37 -2.67
C VAL A 506 18.39 -17.97 -3.15
N ALA A 507 18.76 -17.74 -4.41
CA ALA A 507 19.08 -16.37 -4.87
C ALA A 507 17.89 -15.40 -4.84
N SER A 508 16.64 -15.89 -4.91
CA SER A 508 15.44 -15.08 -5.13
C SER A 508 14.50 -15.00 -3.92
N HIS A 509 14.84 -15.61 -2.78
CA HIS A 509 13.91 -15.70 -1.64
C HIS A 509 13.54 -14.33 -1.03
N HIS A 510 14.32 -13.28 -1.27
CA HIS A 510 13.98 -11.87 -0.92
C HIS A 510 13.39 -11.04 -2.06
N GLY A 511 13.01 -11.67 -3.18
CA GLY A 511 12.42 -10.98 -4.34
C GLY A 511 13.42 -10.36 -5.31
N PHE A 512 14.73 -10.53 -5.06
CA PHE A 512 15.82 -10.22 -6.00
C PHE A 512 16.07 -11.41 -6.95
N ALA A 513 17.11 -11.34 -7.80
CA ALA A 513 17.44 -12.38 -8.76
C ALA A 513 16.32 -12.69 -9.79
N ARG A 514 15.42 -11.72 -10.01
CA ARG A 514 14.35 -11.77 -11.01
C ARG A 514 14.44 -10.57 -11.97
N PRO A 515 15.41 -10.51 -12.88
CA PRO A 515 16.49 -11.48 -13.08
C PRO A 515 17.80 -11.08 -12.38
N VAL A 516 17.93 -9.85 -11.90
CA VAL A 516 19.22 -9.29 -11.48
C VAL A 516 19.40 -9.26 -9.97
N ILE A 517 20.66 -9.38 -9.54
CA ILE A 517 21.12 -9.25 -8.17
C ILE A 517 22.42 -8.41 -8.16
N ARG A 518 22.64 -7.63 -7.09
CA ARG A 518 23.79 -6.73 -6.97
C ARG A 518 25.06 -7.51 -6.59
N THR A 519 26.21 -7.01 -7.04
CA THR A 519 27.54 -7.60 -6.77
C THR A 519 28.34 -6.88 -5.67
N SER A 520 27.79 -5.81 -5.10
CA SER A 520 28.49 -4.99 -4.09
C SER A 520 28.44 -5.64 -2.71
N GLY A 521 29.41 -5.30 -1.86
CA GLY A 521 29.47 -5.71 -0.45
C GLY A 521 29.86 -7.18 -0.21
N CYS A 522 30.03 -7.99 -1.24
CA CYS A 522 30.51 -9.38 -1.10
C CYS A 522 31.97 -9.44 -0.63
N GLU A 523 32.24 -10.32 0.35
CA GLU A 523 33.59 -10.50 0.92
C GLU A 523 34.43 -11.50 0.13
N ASP A 524 33.81 -12.37 -0.65
CA ASP A 524 34.48 -13.47 -1.34
C ASP A 524 35.18 -13.03 -2.64
N ALA A 525 34.79 -11.91 -3.23
CA ALA A 525 35.46 -11.34 -4.40
C ALA A 525 35.05 -9.87 -4.62
N PRO A 526 35.89 -9.06 -5.31
CA PRO A 526 35.50 -7.71 -5.71
C PRO A 526 34.32 -7.71 -6.69
N PRO A 527 33.53 -6.62 -6.78
CA PRO A 527 32.31 -6.58 -7.60
C PRO A 527 32.50 -6.96 -9.07
N SER A 528 33.64 -6.60 -9.68
CA SER A 528 33.96 -6.92 -11.07
C SER A 528 34.16 -8.42 -11.31
N ALA A 529 34.75 -9.14 -10.36
CA ALA A 529 34.91 -10.59 -10.46
C ALA A 529 33.59 -11.35 -10.26
N LEU A 530 32.62 -10.73 -9.59
CA LEU A 530 31.30 -11.29 -9.32
C LEU A 530 30.29 -11.09 -10.46
N GLU A 531 30.63 -10.29 -11.48
CA GLU A 531 29.77 -10.05 -12.65
C GLU A 531 29.39 -11.34 -13.36
N HIS A 532 30.33 -12.30 -13.47
CA HIS A 532 30.05 -13.61 -14.05
C HIS A 532 28.99 -14.38 -13.26
N ARG A 533 29.10 -14.42 -11.92
CA ARG A 533 28.13 -15.09 -11.06
C ARG A 533 26.76 -14.41 -11.12
N ALA A 534 26.71 -13.07 -11.11
CA ALA A 534 25.47 -12.32 -11.24
C ALA A 534 24.82 -12.52 -12.61
N ARG A 535 25.61 -12.62 -13.68
CA ARG A 535 25.14 -12.99 -15.01
C ARG A 535 24.54 -14.40 -15.03
N ASP A 536 25.18 -15.36 -14.36
CA ASP A 536 24.67 -16.73 -14.29
C ASP A 536 23.33 -16.81 -13.54
N VAL A 537 23.14 -15.99 -12.49
CA VAL A 537 21.84 -15.81 -11.81
C VAL A 537 20.78 -15.32 -12.80
N ALA A 538 21.07 -14.30 -13.61
CA ALA A 538 20.12 -13.79 -14.59
C ALA A 538 19.78 -14.81 -15.68
N LEU A 539 20.79 -15.55 -16.17
CA LEU A 539 20.60 -16.60 -17.17
C LEU A 539 19.81 -17.80 -16.61
N ARG A 540 20.02 -18.15 -15.34
CA ARG A 540 19.25 -19.16 -14.61
C ARG A 540 17.78 -18.79 -14.51
N PHE A 541 17.46 -17.55 -14.12
CA PHE A 541 16.08 -17.06 -14.13
C PHE A 541 15.44 -17.24 -15.51
N ALA A 542 16.14 -16.86 -16.59
CA ALA A 542 15.62 -17.02 -17.95
C ALA A 542 15.37 -18.50 -18.34
N ARG A 543 16.27 -19.43 -17.96
CA ARG A 543 16.09 -20.87 -18.18
C ARG A 543 14.89 -21.41 -17.40
N LEU A 544 14.79 -21.09 -16.12
CA LEU A 544 13.70 -21.57 -15.26
C LEU A 544 12.35 -20.96 -15.64
N GLN A 545 12.32 -19.69 -16.06
CA GLN A 545 11.10 -19.08 -16.60
C GLN A 545 10.62 -19.78 -17.87
N ARG A 546 11.53 -20.22 -18.76
CA ARG A 546 11.14 -21.02 -19.93
C ARG A 546 10.57 -22.39 -19.53
N ARG A 547 11.15 -23.04 -18.51
CA ARG A 547 10.74 -24.37 -18.05
C ARG A 547 9.41 -24.36 -17.27
N TRP A 548 9.29 -23.49 -16.27
CA TRP A 548 8.19 -23.49 -15.31
C TRP A 548 7.12 -22.43 -15.60
N GLY A 549 7.44 -21.45 -16.46
CA GLY A 549 6.60 -20.27 -16.64
C GLY A 549 6.61 -19.33 -15.43
N PRO A 550 6.07 -18.10 -15.61
CA PRO A 550 6.05 -17.07 -14.56
C PRO A 550 5.33 -17.50 -13.29
N TRP A 551 4.28 -18.30 -13.41
CA TRP A 551 3.49 -18.77 -12.27
C TRP A 551 4.12 -19.98 -11.58
N GLY A 552 4.62 -20.96 -12.35
CA GLY A 552 5.24 -22.15 -11.78
C GLY A 552 6.52 -21.82 -11.02
N LEU A 553 7.36 -20.92 -11.56
CA LEU A 553 8.56 -20.48 -10.86
C LEU A 553 8.20 -19.66 -9.60
N ALA A 554 7.22 -18.77 -9.69
CA ALA A 554 6.73 -18.02 -8.53
C ALA A 554 6.18 -18.93 -7.43
N TRP A 555 5.54 -20.04 -7.80
CA TRP A 555 5.04 -21.03 -6.84
C TRP A 555 6.19 -21.73 -6.09
N TRP A 556 7.23 -22.19 -6.79
CA TRP A 556 8.42 -22.76 -6.14
C TRP A 556 9.12 -21.77 -5.20
N GLU A 557 9.27 -20.51 -5.62
CA GLU A 557 9.81 -19.44 -4.77
C GLU A 557 8.93 -19.21 -3.53
N SER A 558 7.61 -19.40 -3.66
CA SER A 558 6.68 -19.23 -2.53
C SER A 558 6.82 -20.35 -1.51
N LEU A 559 7.13 -21.58 -1.92
CA LEU A 559 7.38 -22.69 -0.99
C LEU A 559 8.60 -22.43 -0.09
N LEU A 560 9.74 -22.02 -0.67
CA LEU A 560 10.92 -21.70 0.13
C LEU A 560 10.67 -20.49 1.06
N ARG A 561 10.03 -19.43 0.55
CA ARG A 561 9.67 -18.26 1.37
C ARG A 561 8.71 -18.60 2.49
N ALA A 562 7.75 -19.49 2.26
CA ALA A 562 6.85 -19.96 3.31
C ALA A 562 7.60 -20.74 4.39
N ALA A 563 8.55 -21.61 3.99
CA ALA A 563 9.39 -22.35 4.91
C ALA A 563 10.23 -21.43 5.81
N ASP A 564 10.96 -20.48 5.22
CA ASP A 564 11.75 -19.50 5.96
C ASP A 564 10.88 -18.63 6.90
N GLN A 565 9.72 -18.15 6.42
CA GLN A 565 8.81 -17.35 7.24
C GLN A 565 8.23 -18.13 8.42
N ARG A 566 7.93 -19.42 8.26
CA ARG A 566 7.42 -20.25 9.37
C ARG A 566 8.53 -20.62 10.34
N ALA A 567 9.73 -21.00 9.87
CA ALA A 567 10.92 -21.17 10.72
C ALA A 567 11.22 -19.91 11.53
N SER A 568 11.08 -18.75 10.88
CA SER A 568 11.21 -17.46 11.55
C SER A 568 10.19 -17.22 12.67
N ARG A 569 8.93 -17.65 12.49
CA ARG A 569 7.84 -17.50 13.47
C ARG A 569 7.97 -18.47 14.66
N LEU A 570 8.55 -19.66 14.46
CA LEU A 570 8.79 -20.61 15.54
C LEU A 570 9.68 -20.00 16.65
N LEU A 571 10.60 -19.10 16.29
CA LEU A 571 11.39 -18.37 17.27
C LEU A 571 10.49 -17.50 18.15
N ASP A 572 9.60 -16.72 17.53
CA ASP A 572 8.69 -15.82 18.25
C ASP A 572 7.72 -16.61 19.14
N GLU A 573 7.19 -17.74 18.66
CA GLU A 573 6.33 -18.67 19.42
C GLU A 573 7.07 -19.30 20.62
N SER A 574 8.33 -19.71 20.44
CA SER A 574 9.13 -20.30 21.53
C SER A 574 9.37 -19.32 22.69
N ILE A 575 9.46 -18.02 22.39
CA ILE A 575 9.63 -16.96 23.40
C ILE A 575 8.32 -16.70 24.14
N VAL A 576 7.19 -16.63 23.43
CA VAL A 576 5.87 -16.43 24.06
C VAL A 576 5.52 -17.59 24.99
N ASN A 577 5.82 -18.82 24.59
CA ASN A 577 5.57 -20.00 25.43
C ASN A 577 6.48 -20.07 26.67
N GLN A 578 7.69 -19.51 26.61
CA GLN A 578 8.56 -19.38 27.78
C GLN A 578 8.06 -18.30 28.76
N GLU A 579 7.47 -17.22 28.25
CA GLU A 579 6.96 -16.11 29.09
C GLU A 579 5.55 -16.35 29.66
N ALA A 580 4.76 -17.22 29.04
CA ALA A 580 3.43 -17.61 29.54
C ALA A 580 3.48 -18.77 30.56
N GLY A 581 4.66 -19.36 30.77
CA GLY A 581 4.90 -20.48 31.69
C GLY A 581 5.47 -20.09 33.05
N ASP A 582 5.67 -18.79 33.33
CA ASP A 582 6.14 -18.23 34.61
C ASP A 582 5.00 -17.57 35.40
#